data_AF-A0A973RN48-F1
#
_entry.id   AF-A0A973RN48-F1
#
_cell.length_a   1.000
_cell.length_b   1.000
_cell.length_c   1.000
_cell.angle_alpha   90.00
_cell.angle_beta   90.00
_cell.angle_gamma   90.00
#
_symmetry.space_group_name_H-M   'P 1'
#
loop_
_entity.id
_entity.type
_entity.pdbx_description
1 polymer ?
#
loop_
_entity_poly.entity_id
_entity_poly.type
_entity_poly.pdbx_seq_one_letter_code
_entity_poly.pdbx_strand_id
1 'polypeptide(L)' 'MRKIISSLFVSLDGVAEAPDTWHFPYFDDEMGNAVGTAMADCDAMLLGRVQYQEFAAYWPTSEDE' A
#
# COMPACT_ATOMS: atom_id res chain seq x y z
N MET A 1 8.91 -21.65 9.43
CA MET A 1 7.96 -21.28 8.37
C MET A 1 7.87 -19.76 8.33
N ARG A 2 7.84 -19.14 7.13
CA ARG A 2 7.64 -17.69 7.01
C ARG A 2 6.16 -17.33 7.23
N LYS A 3 5.89 -16.15 7.78
CA LYS A 3 4.52 -15.62 7.92
C LYS A 3 4.06 -15.01 6.61
N ILE A 4 2.76 -15.12 6.32
CA ILE A 4 2.11 -14.35 5.26
C ILE A 4 1.49 -13.13 5.96
N ILE A 5 1.88 -11.94 5.52
CA ILE A 5 1.36 -10.68 6.03
C ILE A 5 0.45 -10.07 4.96
N SER A 6 -0.73 -9.61 5.37
CA SER A 6 -1.68 -8.90 4.50
C SER A 6 -1.82 -7.49 5.04
N SER A 7 -1.41 -6.50 4.25
CA SER A 7 -1.55 -5.07 4.56
C SER A 7 -2.35 -4.41 3.44
N LEU A 8 -3.39 -3.68 3.80
CA LEU A 8 -4.33 -3.06 2.86
C LEU A 8 -4.98 -1.83 3.49
N PHE A 9 -5.21 -0.81 2.67
CA PHE A 9 -6.11 0.28 3.01
C PHE A 9 -7.55 -0.18 2.76
N VAL A 10 -8.41 0.00 3.76
CA VAL A 10 -9.82 -0.36 3.67
C VAL A 10 -10.67 0.66 4.42
N SER A 11 -11.81 1.04 3.82
CA SER A 11 -12.81 1.86 4.47
C SER A 11 -13.50 1.11 5.62
N LEU A 12 -14.24 1.82 6.47
CA LEU A 12 -14.99 1.22 7.57
C LEU A 12 -16.05 0.21 7.10
N ASP A 13 -16.62 0.41 5.91
CA ASP A 13 -17.60 -0.46 5.28
C ASP A 13 -16.99 -1.51 4.32
N GLY A 14 -15.66 -1.63 4.28
CA GLY A 14 -14.98 -2.76 3.63
C GLY A 14 -14.53 -2.53 2.19
N VAL A 15 -14.46 -1.29 1.72
CA VAL A 15 -13.99 -0.94 0.36
C VAL A 15 -12.47 -0.78 0.36
N ALA A 16 -11.79 -1.55 -0.49
CA ALA A 16 -10.33 -1.47 -0.71
C ALA A 16 -9.96 -1.03 -2.13
N GLU A 17 -10.95 -0.81 -3.00
CA GLU A 17 -10.75 -0.35 -4.38
C GLU A 17 -10.45 1.16 -4.41
N ALA A 18 -9.65 1.57 -5.40
CA ALA A 18 -9.32 2.97 -5.70
C ALA A 18 -8.94 3.80 -4.47
N PRO A 19 -8.00 3.35 -3.61
CA PRO A 19 -7.60 4.06 -2.41
C PRO A 19 -7.10 5.48 -2.70
N ASP A 20 -6.52 5.72 -3.87
CA ASP A 20 -6.10 7.04 -4.34
C ASP A 20 -7.22 8.09 -4.32
N THR A 21 -8.48 7.66 -4.43
CA THR A 21 -9.65 8.56 -4.47
C THR A 21 -10.20 8.97 -3.10
N TRP A 22 -9.85 8.25 -2.04
CA TRP A 22 -10.49 8.44 -0.72
C TRP A 22 -9.52 8.37 0.46
N HIS A 23 -8.36 7.74 0.32
CA HIS A 23 -7.49 7.40 1.43
C HIS A 23 -6.65 8.58 1.93
N PHE A 24 -6.09 9.38 1.02
CA PHE A 24 -5.11 10.42 1.35
C PHE A 24 -5.58 11.49 2.35
N PRO A 25 -6.86 11.92 2.39
CA PRO A 25 -7.35 12.81 3.45
C PRO A 25 -7.24 12.24 4.88
N TYR A 26 -7.04 10.93 5.03
CA TYR A 26 -6.89 10.23 6.30
C TYR A 26 -5.45 9.76 6.55
N PHE A 27 -4.51 10.08 5.66
CA PHE A 27 -3.12 9.68 5.80
C PHE A 27 -2.40 10.61 6.79
N ASP A 28 -1.85 10.03 7.85
CA ASP A 28 -1.06 10.73 8.86
C ASP A 28 0.32 10.06 9.07
N ASP A 29 1.15 10.71 9.88
CA ASP A 29 2.52 10.25 10.16
C ASP A 29 2.56 8.86 10.83
N GLU A 30 1.59 8.56 11.69
CA GLU A 30 1.52 7.27 12.40
C GLU A 30 1.24 6.15 11.41
N MET A 31 0.27 6.34 10.51
CA MET A 31 -0.06 5.38 9.49
C MET A 31 1.07 5.22 8.47
N GLY A 32 1.71 6.31 8.05
CA GLY A 32 2.87 6.26 7.16
C GLY A 32 4.01 5.43 7.76
N ASN A 33 4.32 5.62 9.04
CA ASN A 33 5.33 4.83 9.74
C ASN A 33 4.94 3.33 9.83
N ALA A 34 3.66 3.03 10.08
CA ALA A 34 3.17 1.65 10.13
C ALA A 34 3.27 0.96 8.75
N VAL A 35 2.89 1.64 7.67
CA VAL A 35 3.01 1.13 6.29
C VAL A 35 4.48 0.92 5.93
N GLY A 36 5.34 1.91 6.19
CA GLY A 36 6.77 1.82 5.92
C GLY A 36 7.44 0.66 6.68
N THR A 37 7.14 0.50 7.97
CA THR A 37 7.66 -0.62 8.77
C THR A 37 7.20 -1.97 8.23
N ALA A 38 5.91 -2.11 7.91
CA ALA A 38 5.36 -3.36 7.37
C ALA A 38 5.99 -3.75 6.03
N MET A 39 6.28 -2.77 5.16
CA MET A 39 6.99 -3.00 3.90
C MET A 39 8.46 -3.37 4.14
N ALA A 40 9.17 -2.67 5.03
CA ALA A 40 10.58 -2.91 5.34
C ALA A 40 10.83 -4.29 5.99
N ASP A 41 9.88 -4.79 6.77
CA ASP A 41 9.95 -6.11 7.41
C ASP A 41 9.70 -7.28 6.42
N CYS A 42 9.32 -7.00 5.17
CA CYS A 42 8.99 -7.99 4.15
C CYS A 42 10.06 -8.07 3.04
N ASP A 43 10.73 -9.22 2.92
CA ASP A 43 11.72 -9.47 1.86
C ASP A 43 11.10 -9.57 0.44
N ALA A 44 9.78 -9.74 0.34
CA ALA A 44 9.07 -9.94 -0.92
C ALA A 44 7.61 -9.47 -0.84
N MET A 45 7.09 -8.95 -1.95
CA MET A 45 5.69 -8.55 -2.10
C MET A 45 4.95 -9.44 -3.10
N LEU A 46 3.70 -9.75 -2.80
CA LEU A 46 2.78 -10.43 -3.72
C LEU A 46 1.67 -9.46 -4.10
N LEU A 47 1.59 -9.10 -5.38
CA LEU A 47 0.61 -8.15 -5.90
C LEU A 47 -0.30 -8.83 -6.94
N GLY A 48 -1.56 -8.40 -6.97
CA GLY A 48 -2.45 -8.71 -8.08
C GLY A 48 -2.01 -8.01 -9.37
N ARG A 49 -2.40 -8.55 -10.53
CA ARG A 49 -2.02 -8.01 -11.85
C ARG A 49 -2.33 -6.52 -12.02
N VAL A 50 -3.53 -6.09 -11.60
CA VAL A 50 -3.99 -4.69 -11.78
C VAL A 50 -3.15 -3.74 -10.94
N GLN A 51 -3.04 -4.01 -9.63
CA GLN A 51 -2.21 -3.21 -8.72
C GLN A 51 -0.75 -3.15 -9.15
N TYR A 52 -0.18 -4.27 -9.64
CA TYR A 52 1.18 -4.27 -10.18
C TYR A 52 1.33 -3.31 -11.37
N GLN A 53 0.36 -3.29 -12.29
CA GLN A 53 0.41 -2.42 -13.47
C GLN A 53 0.33 -0.94 -13.09
N GLU A 54 -0.51 -0.58 -12.14
CA GLU A 54 -0.64 0.79 -11.61
C GLU A 54 0.67 1.24 -10.95
N PHE A 55 1.22 0.40 -10.06
CA PHE A 55 2.46 0.72 -9.34
C PHE A 55 3.66 0.82 -10.29
N ALA A 56 3.78 -0.12 -11.22
CA ALA A 56 4.86 -0.12 -12.21
C ALA A 56 4.80 1.10 -13.15
N ALA A 57 3.62 1.69 -13.37
CA ALA A 57 3.47 2.92 -14.14
C ALA A 57 3.82 4.18 -13.33
N TYR A 58 3.55 4.18 -12.02
CA TYR A 58 3.75 5.35 -11.15
C TYR A 58 5.19 5.50 -10.64
N TRP A 59 5.72 4.46 -10.00
CA TRP A 59 6.97 4.56 -9.23
C TRP A 59 8.24 4.92 -10.01
N PRO A 60 8.45 4.49 -11.27
CA PRO A 60 9.70 4.80 -11.98
C PRO A 60 9.98 6.30 -12.17
N THR A 61 8.96 7.15 -12.04
CA THR A 61 9.06 8.61 -12.22
C THR A 61 8.52 9.40 -11.03
N SER A 62 8.22 8.74 -9.90
CA SER A 62 7.76 9.43 -8.70
C SER A 62 8.88 10.26 -8.11
N GLU A 63 8.60 11.52 -7.78
CA GLU A 63 9.50 12.40 -7.02
C GLU A 63 9.19 12.37 -5.51
N ASP A 64 8.09 11.73 -5.13
CA ASP A 64 7.68 11.54 -3.74
C ASP A 64 8.42 10.33 -3.15
N GLU A 65 9.12 10.57 -2.03
CA GLU A 65 9.57 9.58 -1.02
C GLU A 65 8.80 9.79 0.28
#